data_AF-A0A6M2BUN7-F1
#
_entry.id   AF-A0A6M2BUN7-F1
#
_cell.length_a   1.000
_cell.length_b   1.000
_cell.length_c   1.000
_cell.angle_alpha   90.00
_cell.angle_beta   90.00
_cell.angle_gamma   90.00
#
_symmetry.space_group_name_H-M   'P 1'
#
loop_
_entity.id
_entity.type
_entity.pdbx_description
1 polymer ?
#
loop_
_entity_poly.entity_id
_entity_poly.type
_entity_poly.pdbx_seq_one_letter_code
_entity_poly.pdbx_strand_id
1 'polypeptide(L)'
;ASWLGLTPREHSSGHIRKLGGISKRGDRYVRMLLTHGARAVLLRAGQMQRAGQNLNALQRWVLALKERTNHNKATCALANKLARIAWATWRHGTVFDPNQAAAA
;
A
#
# COMPACT_ATOMS: atom_id res chain seq x y z
N ALA A 1 9.14 5.86 -1.77
CA ALA A 1 8.57 5.56 -0.43
C ALA A 1 9.59 5.02 0.58
N SER A 2 10.87 4.81 0.21
CA SER A 2 11.91 4.36 1.14
C SER A 2 12.04 5.26 2.39
N TRP A 3 11.80 6.56 2.22
CA TRP A 3 11.88 7.57 3.27
C TRP A 3 10.74 7.51 4.32
N LEU A 4 9.64 6.82 4.02
CA LEU A 4 8.48 6.70 4.93
C LEU A 4 8.58 5.46 5.83
N GLY A 5 9.62 4.65 5.67
CA GLY A 5 9.81 3.41 6.43
C GLY A 5 8.78 2.31 6.10
N LEU A 6 8.14 2.36 4.93
CA LEU A 6 7.16 1.38 4.42
C LEU A 6 7.75 0.41 3.38
N THR A 7 9.04 0.52 3.08
CA THR A 7 9.73 -0.38 2.16
C THR A 7 10.43 -1.51 2.90
N PRO A 8 10.60 -2.69 2.28
CA PRO A 8 11.47 -3.72 2.82
C PRO A 8 12.89 -3.21 3.04
N ARG A 9 13.57 -3.74 4.06
CA ARG A 9 15.01 -3.55 4.26
C ARG A 9 15.76 -4.35 3.21
N GLU A 10 16.78 -3.76 2.60
CA GLU A 10 17.56 -4.41 1.55
C GLU A 10 18.95 -4.79 2.08
N HIS A 11 19.32 -6.06 1.88
CA HIS A 11 20.60 -6.66 2.23
C HIS A 11 21.18 -7.40 1.02
N SER A 12 21.18 -6.73 -0.12
CA SER A 12 21.64 -7.28 -1.40
C SER A 12 23.16 -7.12 -1.53
N SER A 13 23.83 -8.11 -2.13
CA SER A 13 25.25 -8.06 -2.49
C SER A 13 25.48 -8.74 -3.84
N GLY A 14 26.38 -8.19 -4.66
CA GLY A 14 26.62 -8.67 -6.03
C GLY A 14 25.32 -8.77 -6.82
N HIS A 15 25.02 -9.96 -7.35
CA HIS A 15 23.79 -10.26 -8.10
C HIS A 15 22.66 -10.86 -7.25
N ILE A 16 22.83 -10.97 -5.93
CA ILE A 16 21.83 -11.59 -5.05
C ILE A 16 21.02 -10.50 -4.35
N ARG A 17 19.73 -10.43 -4.70
CA ARG A 17 18.80 -9.53 -4.04
C ARG A 17 18.18 -10.19 -2.81
N LYS A 18 18.39 -9.61 -1.62
CA LYS A 18 17.76 -10.07 -0.37
C LYS A 18 16.93 -8.95 0.27
N LEU A 19 15.62 -9.16 0.33
CA LEU A 19 14.68 -8.26 1.01
C LEU A 19 14.28 -8.85 2.37
N GLY A 20 14.49 -8.07 3.43
CA GLY A 20 14.07 -8.40 4.79
C GLY A 20 12.73 -7.77 5.17
N GLY A 21 12.48 -7.64 6.48
CA GLY A 21 11.28 -7.00 7.00
C GLY A 21 11.17 -5.51 6.63
N ILE A 22 10.02 -4.91 6.90
CA ILE A 22 9.79 -3.47 6.69
C ILE A 22 10.85 -2.67 7.45
N SER A 23 11.53 -1.74 6.75
CA SER A 23 12.71 -1.04 7.25
C SER A 23 12.42 -0.20 8.48
N LYS A 24 11.21 0.41 8.55
CA LYS A 24 10.79 1.37 9.59
C LYS A 24 11.71 2.60 9.72
N ARG A 25 12.68 2.76 8.82
CA ARG A 25 13.60 3.91 8.75
C ARG A 25 12.90 5.04 8.00
N GLY A 26 12.25 5.91 8.76
CA GLY A 26 11.43 7.02 8.27
C GLY A 26 10.52 7.55 9.38
N ASP A 27 9.84 8.66 9.11
CA ASP A 27 8.96 9.29 10.09
C ASP A 27 7.91 8.32 10.65
N ARG A 28 7.89 8.16 11.98
CA ARG A 28 6.98 7.24 12.67
C ARG A 28 5.53 7.70 12.56
N TYR A 29 5.28 9.00 12.68
CA TYR A 29 3.95 9.60 12.67
C TYR A 29 3.31 9.49 11.29
N VAL A 30 4.04 9.85 10.23
CA VAL A 30 3.54 9.72 8.84
C VAL A 30 3.28 8.25 8.50
N ARG A 31 4.17 7.33 8.91
CA ARG A 31 3.95 5.89 8.71
C ARG A 31 2.71 5.39 9.44
N MET A 32 2.47 5.85 10.66
CA MET A 32 1.27 5.52 11.43
C MET A 32 0.01 6.01 10.70
N LEU A 33 -0.03 7.28 10.29
CA LEU A 33 -1.16 7.87 9.56
C LEU A 33 -1.46 7.10 8.27
N LEU A 34 -0.45 6.80 7.46
CA LEU A 34 -0.62 6.02 6.23
C LEU A 34 -1.14 4.62 6.50
N THR A 35 -0.67 3.97 7.56
CA THR A 35 -1.11 2.62 7.94
C THR A 35 -2.56 2.63 8.42
N HIS A 36 -2.98 3.62 9.20
CA HIS A 36 -4.36 3.78 9.63
C HIS A 36 -5.30 4.15 8.48
N GLY A 37 -4.89 5.05 7.59
CA GLY A 37 -5.64 5.37 6.38
C GLY A 37 -5.82 4.14 5.48
N ALA A 38 -4.76 3.36 5.27
CA ALA A 38 -4.84 2.10 4.53
C ALA A 38 -5.80 1.10 5.19
N ARG A 39 -5.80 1.02 6.54
CA ARG A 39 -6.74 0.14 7.27
C ARG A 39 -8.18 0.57 7.03
N ALA A 40 -8.48 1.86 7.09
CA ALA A 40 -9.82 2.39 6.82
C ALA A 40 -10.28 2.07 5.39
N VAL A 41 -9.40 2.24 4.39
CA VAL A 41 -9.69 1.89 3.00
C VAL A 41 -9.96 0.38 2.84
N LEU A 42 -9.16 -0.48 3.47
CA LEU A 42 -9.36 -1.93 3.42
C LEU A 42 -10.67 -2.36 4.09
N LEU A 43 -11.03 -1.74 5.22
CA LEU A 43 -12.32 -1.98 5.88
C LEU A 43 -13.49 -1.56 4.99
N ARG A 44 -13.41 -0.37 4.38
CA ARG A 44 -14.44 0.13 3.46
C ARG A 44 -14.58 -0.77 2.24
N ALA A 45 -13.47 -1.23 1.65
CA ALA A 45 -13.49 -2.17 0.53
C ALA A 45 -14.24 -3.46 0.89
N GLY A 46 -14.00 -4.01 2.09
CA GLY A 46 -14.69 -5.21 2.56
C GLY A 46 -16.18 -4.98 2.83
N GLN A 47 -16.57 -3.79 3.30
CA GLN A 47 -17.99 -3.43 3.44
C GLN A 47 -18.68 -3.34 2.08
N MET A 48 -18.04 -2.69 1.11
CA MET A 48 -18.56 -2.55 -0.26
C MET A 48 -18.71 -3.91 -0.94
N GLN A 49 -17.72 -4.80 -0.78
CA GLN A 49 -17.77 -6.17 -1.31
C GLN A 49 -18.99 -6.95 -0.76
N ARG A 50 -19.22 -6.88 0.56
CA ARG A 50 -20.38 -7.54 1.20
C ARG A 50 -21.73 -6.96 0.77
N ALA A 51 -21.76 -5.67 0.47
CA ALA A 51 -22.95 -4.98 -0.03
C ALA A 51 -23.17 -5.15 -1.54
N GLY A 52 -22.35 -5.97 -2.23
CA GLY A 52 -22.48 -6.18 -3.68
C GLY A 52 -22.17 -4.94 -4.53
N GLN A 53 -21.45 -3.95 -3.98
CA GLN A 53 -21.12 -2.71 -4.70
C GLN A 53 -19.96 -2.92 -5.66
N ASN A 54 -19.93 -2.11 -6.72
CA ASN A 54 -18.81 -2.08 -7.65
C ASN A 54 -17.52 -1.60 -6.97
N LEU A 55 -16.48 -2.42 -7.04
CA LEU A 55 -15.17 -2.15 -6.49
C LEU A 55 -14.24 -1.58 -7.55
N ASN A 56 -13.45 -0.56 -7.21
CA ASN A 56 -12.39 -0.10 -8.09
C ASN A 56 -11.19 -1.08 -8.12
N ALA A 57 -10.24 -0.86 -9.04
CA ALA A 57 -9.10 -1.76 -9.22
C ALA A 57 -8.24 -1.89 -7.95
N LEU A 58 -8.00 -0.78 -7.23
CA LEU A 58 -7.21 -0.78 -5.99
C LEU A 58 -7.90 -1.60 -4.88
N GLN A 59 -9.21 -1.43 -4.73
CA GLN A 59 -10.04 -2.17 -3.76
C GLN A 59 -10.03 -3.67 -4.05
N ARG A 60 -10.24 -4.07 -5.32
CA ARG A 60 -10.14 -5.48 -5.73
C ARG A 60 -8.76 -6.06 -5.44
N TRP A 61 -7.70 -5.33 -5.79
CA TRP A 61 -6.33 -5.75 -5.55
C TRP A 61 -6.03 -5.98 -4.06
N VAL A 62 -6.43 -5.06 -3.18
CA VAL A 62 -6.13 -5.18 -1.75
C VAL A 62 -6.97 -6.27 -1.07
N LEU A 63 -8.22 -6.49 -1.52
CA LEU A 63 -9.05 -7.59 -1.01
C LEU A 63 -8.47 -8.95 -1.39
N ALA A 64 -8.08 -9.14 -2.66
CA ALA A 64 -7.39 -10.35 -3.09
C ALA A 64 -6.04 -10.55 -2.37
N LEU A 65 -5.33 -9.46 -2.04
CA LEU A 65 -4.11 -9.54 -1.22
C LEU A 65 -4.40 -9.94 0.22
N LYS A 66 -5.48 -9.44 0.81
CA LYS A 66 -5.91 -9.83 2.15
C LYS A 66 -6.27 -11.31 2.20
N GLU A 67 -6.92 -11.84 1.18
CA GLU A 67 -7.29 -13.26 1.05
C GLU A 67 -6.05 -14.17 0.98
N ARG A 68 -5.06 -13.84 0.12
CA ARG A 68 -3.83 -14.66 -0.02
C ARG A 68 -2.84 -14.50 1.14
N THR A 69 -3.04 -13.53 2.03
CA THR A 69 -2.13 -13.28 3.17
C THR A 69 -2.90 -13.12 4.48
N ASN A 70 -2.99 -11.90 5.03
CA ASN A 70 -3.81 -11.54 6.16
C ASN A 70 -4.07 -10.02 6.18
N HIS A 71 -4.96 -9.59 7.08
CA HIS A 71 -5.39 -8.20 7.20
C HIS A 71 -4.23 -7.21 7.42
N ASN A 72 -3.29 -7.51 8.32
CA ASN A 72 -2.20 -6.59 8.66
C ASN A 72 -1.16 -6.51 7.54
N LYS A 73 -0.81 -7.63 6.89
CA LYS A 73 0.09 -7.64 5.73
C LYS A 73 -0.51 -6.86 4.55
N ALA A 74 -1.79 -7.07 4.25
CA ALA A 74 -2.50 -6.32 3.21
C ALA A 74 -2.58 -4.83 3.53
N THR A 75 -2.83 -4.46 4.79
CA THR A 75 -2.84 -3.07 5.25
C THR A 75 -1.49 -2.39 5.01
N CYS A 76 -0.39 -3.03 5.42
CA CYS A 76 0.95 -2.48 5.19
C CYS A 76 1.30 -2.35 3.71
N ALA A 77 0.91 -3.34 2.90
CA ALA A 77 1.13 -3.30 1.45
C ALA A 77 0.33 -2.18 0.78
N LEU A 78 -0.93 -1.98 1.19
CA LEU A 78 -1.75 -0.88 0.72
C LEU A 78 -1.18 0.47 1.14
N ALA A 79 -0.70 0.62 2.38
CA ALA A 79 -0.02 1.84 2.83
C ALA A 79 1.20 2.17 1.96
N ASN A 80 2.02 1.17 1.63
CA ASN A 80 3.16 1.36 0.73
C ASN A 80 2.72 1.76 -0.69
N LYS A 81 1.66 1.14 -1.23
CA LYS A 81 1.12 1.49 -2.55
C LYS A 81 0.55 2.91 -2.57
N LEU A 82 -0.25 3.30 -1.57
CA LEU A 82 -0.77 4.66 -1.42
C LEU A 82 0.35 5.69 -1.30
N ALA A 83 1.43 5.38 -0.58
CA ALA A 83 2.59 6.26 -0.49
C ALA A 83 3.29 6.47 -1.85
N ARG A 84 3.36 5.43 -2.69
CA ARG A 84 3.93 5.55 -4.06
C ARG A 84 3.02 6.35 -4.98
N ILE A 85 1.71 6.13 -4.89
CA ILE A 85 0.70 6.88 -5.66
C ILE A 85 0.75 8.36 -5.26
N ALA A 86 0.71 8.69 -3.97
CA ALA A 86 0.75 10.07 -3.48
C ALA A 86 2.02 10.80 -3.94
N TRP A 87 3.17 10.11 -3.92
CA TRP A 87 4.41 10.68 -4.45
C TRP A 87 4.33 10.90 -5.97
N ALA A 88 3.79 9.94 -6.73
CA ALA A 88 3.68 10.07 -8.19
C ALA A 88 2.72 11.19 -8.60
N THR A 89 1.55 11.29 -7.97
CA THR A 89 0.58 12.36 -8.23
C THR A 89 1.16 13.73 -7.89
N TRP A 90 1.86 13.85 -6.77
CA TRP A 90 2.55 15.08 -6.38
C TRP A 90 3.69 15.44 -7.35
N ARG A 91 4.54 14.47 -7.72
CA ARG A 91 5.71 14.69 -8.58
C ARG A 91 5.33 15.08 -10.01
N HIS A 92 4.25 14.51 -10.53
CA HIS A 92 3.79 14.69 -11.91
C HIS A 92 2.63 15.68 -12.05
N GLY A 93 2.10 16.22 -10.96
CA GLY A 93 0.95 17.13 -10.98
C GLY A 93 -0.34 16.46 -11.50
N THR A 94 -0.44 15.13 -11.39
CA THR A 94 -1.58 14.37 -11.90
C THR A 94 -2.61 14.11 -10.81
N VAL A 95 -3.88 14.00 -11.21
CA VAL A 95 -4.97 13.65 -10.30
C VAL A 95 -4.92 12.15 -9.98
N PHE A 96 -5.27 11.79 -8.76
CA PHE A 96 -5.39 10.39 -8.35
C PHE A 96 -6.53 9.67 -9.09
N ASP A 97 -6.20 8.59 -9.79
CA ASP A 97 -7.18 7.67 -10.38
C ASP A 97 -7.13 6.29 -9.68
N PRO A 98 -8.18 5.90 -8.92
CA PRO A 98 -8.27 4.62 -8.24
C PRO A 98 -8.24 3.38 -9.16
N ASN A 99 -8.59 3.54 -10.44
CA ASN A 99 -8.58 2.45 -11.42
C ASN A 99 -7.19 2.19 -11.99
N GLN A 100 -6.35 3.22 -12.10
CA GLN A 100 -4.95 3.09 -12.52
C GLN A 100 -4.02 2.74 -11.34
N ALA A 101 -4.45 3.02 -10.11
CA ALA A 101 -3.70 2.78 -8.87
C ALA A 101 -3.28 1.30 -8.64
N ALA A 102 -3.98 0.34 -9.23
CA ALA A 102 -3.64 -1.08 -9.10
C ALA A 102 -2.35 -1.47 -9.84
N ALA A 103 -1.94 -0.73 -10.87
CA ALA A 103 -0.82 -1.09 -11.75
C ALA A 103 0.59 -0.69 -11.24
N ALA A 104 0.69 0.11 -10.17
CA ALA A 104 1.96 0.69 -9.68
C ALA A 104 2.72 -0.10 -8.59
#